data_AF-A0A7H8N1T0-F1
#
_entry.id   AF-A0A7H8N1T0-F1
#
_cell.length_a   1.000
_cell.length_b   1.000
_cell.length_c   1.000
_cell.angle_alpha   90.00
_cell.angle_beta   90.00
_cell.angle_gamma   90.00
#
_symmetry.space_group_name_H-M   'P 1'
#
loop_
_entity.id
_entity.type
_entity.pdbx_description
1 polymer ?
#
loop_
_entity_poly.entity_id
_entity_poly.type
_entity_poly.pdbx_seq_one_letter_code
_entity_poly.pdbx_strand_id
1 'polypeptide(L)'
;MSVTNNRSSSIRTFITDVNCMYDNGEEDSNLSIFNNTLIGGNTTYPPDPQYIEAKNSGDCWAVTSTFTLKIVDETSHTDIGKVDFTENDGYDGTSSNPDVIDVDIDNTGDTATITVTVEAT
;
A
#
# COMPACT_ATOMS: atom_id res chain seq x y z
N MET A 1 -5.32 -4.11 -3.63
CA MET A 1 -4.36 -4.22 -2.52
C MET A 1 -4.87 -5.19 -1.46
N SER A 2 -4.00 -6.09 -1.01
CA SER A 2 -4.14 -6.86 0.23
C SER A 2 -2.76 -7.09 0.83
N VAL A 3 -2.69 -7.36 2.14
CA VAL A 3 -1.43 -7.59 2.87
C VAL A 3 -1.44 -9.01 3.41
N THR A 4 -0.42 -9.78 3.05
CA THR A 4 -0.22 -11.15 3.54
C THR A 4 0.92 -11.19 4.55
N ASN A 5 0.58 -11.54 5.79
CA ASN A 5 1.54 -11.70 6.87
C ASN A 5 1.94 -13.19 7.00
N ASN A 6 3.13 -13.56 6.53
CA ASN A 6 3.66 -14.92 6.65
C ASN A 6 4.42 -15.16 7.97
N ARG A 7 4.45 -14.17 8.88
CA ARG A 7 5.01 -14.34 10.22
C ARG A 7 4.03 -15.09 11.10
N SER A 8 4.53 -15.72 12.16
CA SER A 8 3.68 -16.29 13.21
C SER A 8 3.12 -15.23 14.16
N SER A 9 3.78 -14.07 14.29
CA SER A 9 3.31 -12.92 15.07
C SER A 9 2.39 -12.01 14.25
N SER A 10 1.49 -11.31 14.93
CA SER A 10 0.67 -10.28 14.30
C SER A 10 1.49 -9.05 13.93
N ILE A 11 1.05 -8.34 12.90
CA ILE A 11 1.59 -7.05 12.48
C ILE A 11 0.48 -6.00 12.51
N ARG A 12 0.86 -4.74 12.63
CA ARG A 12 -0.03 -3.60 12.45
C ARG A 12 0.44 -2.75 11.29
N THR A 13 -0.51 -2.36 10.47
CA THR A 13 -0.27 -1.50 9.30
C THR A 13 -0.75 -0.09 9.58
N PHE A 14 -0.06 0.89 8.96
CA PHE A 14 -0.44 2.29 8.98
C PHE A 14 -0.31 2.86 7.58
N ILE A 15 -1.23 3.73 7.21
CA ILE A 15 -1.12 4.53 6.00
C ILE A 15 -0.59 5.90 6.38
N THR A 16 0.52 6.31 5.76
CA THR A 16 1.14 7.61 5.94
C THR A 16 1.41 8.28 4.59
N ASP A 17 1.78 9.56 4.63
CA ASP A 17 2.30 10.29 3.47
C ASP A 17 1.35 10.26 2.25
N VAL A 18 0.04 10.29 2.53
CA VAL A 18 -1.01 10.27 1.51
C VAL A 18 -1.05 11.59 0.78
N ASN A 19 -0.87 11.55 -0.53
CA ASN A 19 -1.02 12.67 -1.43
C ASN A 19 -1.92 12.25 -2.59
N CYS A 20 -2.97 13.03 -2.86
CA CYS A 20 -3.85 12.82 -4.01
C CYS A 20 -4.37 11.38 -4.20
N MET A 21 -4.78 10.70 -3.12
CA MET A 21 -5.47 9.39 -3.20
C MET A 21 -6.96 9.52 -2.83
N TYR A 22 -7.82 8.74 -3.47
CA TYR A 22 -9.19 8.51 -2.99
C TYR A 22 -9.18 7.55 -1.82
N ASP A 23 -10.19 7.69 -0.96
CA ASP A 23 -10.30 6.91 0.27
C ASP A 23 -11.76 6.86 0.75
N ASN A 24 -12.07 5.93 1.64
CA ASN A 24 -13.39 5.74 2.28
C ASN A 24 -14.54 5.44 1.30
N GLY A 25 -14.25 4.69 0.25
CA GLY A 25 -15.22 4.24 -0.76
C GLY A 25 -15.48 5.26 -1.87
N GLU A 26 -14.79 6.41 -1.87
CA GLU A 26 -14.77 7.32 -3.03
C GLU A 26 -14.11 6.60 -4.21
N GLU A 27 -14.79 6.56 -5.37
CA GLU A 27 -14.34 5.80 -6.55
C GLU A 27 -13.97 4.34 -6.21
N ASP A 28 -14.70 3.73 -5.26
CA ASP A 28 -14.44 2.39 -4.71
C ASP A 28 -13.08 2.22 -3.99
N SER A 29 -12.30 3.28 -3.82
CA SER A 29 -11.00 3.26 -3.15
C SER A 29 -11.14 3.12 -1.63
N ASN A 30 -10.40 2.17 -1.05
CA ASN A 30 -10.51 1.81 0.37
C ASN A 30 -9.14 1.83 1.07
N LEU A 31 -8.39 2.92 0.93
CA LEU A 31 -7.04 3.03 1.49
C LEU A 31 -7.03 2.96 3.03
N SER A 32 -8.01 3.57 3.69
CA SER A 32 -8.09 3.71 5.14
C SER A 32 -8.24 2.39 5.88
N ILE A 33 -8.69 1.32 5.22
CA ILE A 33 -8.82 0.02 5.87
C ILE A 33 -7.46 -0.58 6.25
N PHE A 34 -6.38 -0.07 5.68
CA PHE A 34 -5.01 -0.47 6.00
C PHE A 34 -4.37 0.47 7.04
N ASN A 35 -5.10 1.48 7.52
CA ASN A 35 -4.61 2.41 8.52
C ASN A 35 -4.96 1.95 9.94
N ASN A 36 -3.93 1.74 10.77
CA ASN A 36 -4.05 1.20 12.13
C ASN A 36 -4.68 -0.20 12.17
N THR A 37 -4.36 -1.03 11.19
CA THR A 37 -5.01 -2.33 11.00
C THR A 37 -4.16 -3.49 11.49
N LEU A 38 -4.72 -4.30 12.38
CA LEU A 38 -4.11 -5.51 12.91
C LEU A 38 -4.31 -6.67 11.93
N ILE A 39 -3.21 -7.31 11.56
CA ILE A 39 -3.20 -8.48 10.68
C ILE A 39 -2.55 -9.63 11.44
N GLY A 40 -3.30 -10.72 11.62
CA GLY A 40 -2.84 -11.90 12.34
C GLY A 40 -1.66 -12.58 11.65
N GLY A 41 -0.87 -13.34 12.40
CA GLY A 41 0.17 -14.19 11.82
C GLY A 41 -0.43 -15.26 10.89
N ASN A 42 0.24 -15.54 9.78
CA ASN A 42 -0.20 -16.45 8.72
C ASN A 42 -1.61 -16.12 8.17
N THR A 43 -1.93 -14.83 8.04
CA THR A 43 -3.20 -14.38 7.49
C THR A 43 -3.02 -13.33 6.40
N THR A 44 -4.04 -13.19 5.56
CA THR A 44 -4.16 -12.11 4.58
C THR A 44 -5.30 -11.20 4.98
N TYR A 45 -5.09 -9.89 4.87
CA TYR A 45 -6.13 -8.90 5.11
C TYR A 45 -6.14 -7.78 4.05
N PRO A 46 -7.33 -7.35 3.61
CA PRO A 46 -8.57 -8.13 3.69
C PRO A 46 -8.47 -9.41 2.84
N PRO A 47 -9.38 -10.38 3.03
CA PRO A 47 -9.38 -11.63 2.25
C PRO A 47 -9.52 -11.38 0.74
N ASP A 48 -10.35 -10.41 0.38
CA ASP A 48 -10.55 -9.96 -1.00
C ASP A 48 -9.76 -8.68 -1.26
N PRO A 49 -8.94 -8.60 -2.32
CA PRO A 49 -8.17 -7.39 -2.64
C PRO A 49 -9.06 -6.16 -2.83
N GLN A 50 -8.52 -5.01 -2.46
CA GLN A 50 -9.24 -3.74 -2.44
C GLN A 50 -8.76 -2.80 -3.52
N TYR A 51 -9.67 -1.97 -4.01
CA TYR A 51 -9.30 -0.94 -4.96
C TYR A 51 -8.59 0.22 -4.25
N ILE A 52 -7.58 0.77 -4.92
CA ILE A 52 -6.80 1.93 -4.47
C ILE A 52 -6.67 2.84 -5.69
N GLU A 53 -7.18 4.07 -5.58
CA GLU A 53 -7.31 4.97 -6.72
C GLU A 53 -6.64 6.31 -6.47
N ALA A 54 -5.96 6.82 -7.49
CA ALA A 54 -5.38 8.16 -7.54
C ALA A 54 -6.45 9.22 -7.84
N LYS A 55 -6.33 10.40 -7.24
CA LYS A 55 -7.20 11.55 -7.52
C LYS A 55 -6.68 12.31 -8.72
N ASN A 56 -7.24 12.08 -9.90
CA ASN A 56 -6.89 12.85 -11.10
C ASN A 56 -7.85 14.03 -11.37
N SER A 57 -8.21 14.79 -10.33
CA SER A 57 -9.14 15.92 -10.45
C SER A 57 -8.84 17.05 -9.46
N GLY A 58 -9.47 18.21 -9.67
CA GLY A 58 -9.27 19.38 -8.80
C GLY A 58 -7.81 19.83 -8.81
N ASP A 59 -7.22 20.04 -7.62
CA ASP A 59 -5.81 20.40 -7.48
C ASP A 59 -4.84 19.22 -7.72
N CYS A 60 -5.35 18.00 -7.86
CA CYS A 60 -4.55 16.80 -8.05
C CYS A 60 -4.33 16.40 -9.52
N TRP A 61 -4.91 17.13 -10.48
CA TRP A 61 -4.84 16.81 -11.93
C TRP A 61 -3.43 16.74 -12.54
N ALA A 62 -2.44 17.39 -11.89
CA ALA A 62 -1.05 17.42 -12.34
C ALA A 62 -0.09 17.17 -11.16
N VAL A 63 -0.58 16.47 -10.14
CA VAL A 63 0.18 16.17 -8.92
C VAL A 63 0.32 14.67 -8.83
N THR A 64 1.56 14.22 -8.66
CA THR A 64 1.85 12.81 -8.42
C THR A 64 1.14 12.30 -7.17
N SER A 65 0.33 11.26 -7.34
CA SER A 65 -0.37 10.60 -6.23
C SER A 65 0.55 9.63 -5.50
N THR A 66 0.55 9.67 -4.16
CA THR A 66 1.44 8.84 -3.33
C THR A 66 0.75 8.36 -2.05
N PHE A 67 1.23 7.24 -1.51
CA PHE A 67 1.02 6.89 -0.10
C PHE A 67 2.09 5.90 0.36
N THR A 68 2.25 5.76 1.67
CA THR A 68 3.14 4.78 2.27
C THR A 68 2.35 3.82 3.15
N LEU A 69 2.57 2.51 2.97
CA LEU A 69 2.14 1.47 3.90
C LEU A 69 3.29 1.16 4.86
N LYS A 70 3.18 1.60 6.11
CA LYS A 70 4.10 1.26 7.18
C LYS A 70 3.67 -0.03 7.89
N ILE A 71 4.63 -0.88 8.24
CA ILE A 71 4.41 -2.17 8.90
C ILE A 71 5.17 -2.22 10.22
N VAL A 72 4.45 -2.53 11.29
CA VAL A 72 4.94 -2.57 12.66
C VAL A 72 4.70 -3.96 13.24
N ASP A 73 5.68 -4.52 13.94
CA ASP A 73 5.44 -5.74 14.73
C ASP A 73 4.54 -5.39 15.92
N GLU A 74 3.42 -6.09 16.06
CA GLU A 74 2.41 -5.75 17.08
C GLU A 74 2.92 -6.00 18.51
N THR A 75 3.88 -6.92 18.70
CA THR A 75 4.36 -7.28 20.03
C THR A 75 5.43 -6.32 20.52
N SER A 76 6.40 -6.01 19.66
CA SER A 76 7.52 -5.12 20.02
C SER A 76 7.24 -3.64 19.74
N HIS A 77 6.18 -3.32 19.00
CA HIS A 77 5.87 -1.98 18.49
C HIS A 77 7.02 -1.36 17.68
N THR A 78 7.87 -2.21 17.09
CA THR A 78 8.98 -1.78 16.24
C THR A 78 8.56 -1.75 14.79
N ASP A 79 9.01 -0.74 14.06
CA ASP A 79 8.88 -0.70 12.60
C ASP A 79 9.68 -1.86 12.00
N ILE A 80 9.01 -2.69 11.20
CA ILE A 80 9.62 -3.86 10.55
C ILE A 80 9.60 -3.79 9.03
N GLY A 81 8.93 -2.78 8.46
CA GLY A 81 8.93 -2.56 7.01
C GLY A 81 8.10 -1.35 6.61
N LYS A 82 8.28 -0.91 5.38
CA LYS A 82 7.39 0.03 4.70
C LYS A 82 7.36 -0.25 3.21
N VAL A 83 6.27 0.12 2.55
CA VAL A 83 6.11 0.09 1.10
C VAL A 83 5.64 1.46 0.65
N ASP A 84 6.37 2.07 -0.27
CA ASP A 84 6.05 3.40 -0.81
C ASP A 84 5.37 3.22 -2.18
N PHE A 85 4.26 3.91 -2.38
CA PHE A 85 3.46 3.90 -3.60
C PHE A 85 3.50 5.28 -4.23
N THR A 86 3.77 5.35 -5.52
CA THR A 86 3.91 6.62 -6.26
C THR A 86 3.41 6.40 -7.69
N GLU A 87 2.44 7.20 -8.11
CA GLU A 87 1.98 7.28 -9.49
C GLU A 87 3.14 7.80 -10.37
N ASN A 88 3.46 7.10 -11.46
CA ASN A 88 4.49 7.55 -12.39
C ASN A 88 3.95 7.51 -13.82
N ASP A 89 4.04 8.62 -14.56
CA ASP A 89 3.56 8.77 -15.95
C ASP A 89 4.46 8.05 -16.99
N GLY A 90 5.03 6.91 -16.60
CA GLY A 90 5.91 6.06 -17.41
C GLY A 90 7.29 5.85 -16.77
N TYR A 91 7.63 4.59 -16.47
CA TYR A 91 9.00 4.23 -16.14
C TYR A 91 9.40 2.81 -16.52
N ASP A 92 10.53 2.74 -17.21
CA ASP A 92 11.35 1.56 -17.47
C ASP A 92 12.57 1.66 -16.53
N GLY A 93 12.51 1.00 -15.37
CA GLY A 93 13.68 0.94 -14.50
C GLY A 93 13.44 0.26 -13.15
N THR A 94 14.42 -0.56 -12.77
CA THR A 94 14.45 -1.36 -11.55
C THR A 94 14.97 -0.55 -10.36
N SER A 95 14.25 -0.59 -9.25
CA SER A 95 14.72 -0.04 -7.97
C SER A 95 16.03 -0.69 -7.54
N SER A 96 17.03 0.12 -7.19
CA SER A 96 18.35 -0.36 -6.73
C SER A 96 18.38 -0.68 -5.22
N ASN A 97 17.27 -0.50 -4.52
CA ASN A 97 17.15 -0.80 -3.10
C ASN A 97 16.38 -2.13 -2.92
N PRO A 98 17.02 -3.21 -2.42
CA PRO A 98 16.38 -4.52 -2.29
C PRO A 98 15.20 -4.53 -1.30
N ASP A 99 15.09 -3.49 -0.45
CA ASP A 99 14.07 -3.38 0.59
C ASP A 99 12.94 -2.40 0.23
N VAL A 100 12.92 -1.84 -0.99
CA VAL A 100 11.86 -0.97 -1.48
C VAL A 100 11.15 -1.66 -2.64
N ILE A 101 9.84 -1.87 -2.49
CA ILE A 101 8.97 -2.32 -3.56
C ILE A 101 8.33 -1.07 -4.15
N ASP A 102 8.86 -0.61 -5.30
CA ASP A 102 8.22 0.43 -6.10
C ASP A 102 7.10 -0.21 -6.94
N VAL A 103 5.88 0.34 -6.83
CA VAL A 103 4.72 -0.21 -7.52
C VAL A 103 4.08 0.83 -8.41
N ASP A 104 4.01 0.49 -9.69
CA ASP A 104 3.39 1.31 -10.73
C ASP A 104 1.87 1.13 -10.73
N ILE A 105 1.14 2.24 -10.80
CA ILE A 105 -0.31 2.29 -10.90
C ILE A 105 -0.62 3.14 -12.14
N ASP A 106 -0.79 2.47 -13.29
CA ASP A 106 -1.12 3.12 -14.57
C ASP A 106 -2.61 3.54 -14.59
N ASN A 107 -2.88 4.81 -14.90
CA ASN A 107 -4.23 5.37 -14.96
C ASN A 107 -4.92 5.23 -16.33
N THR A 108 -4.31 4.54 -17.31
CA THR A 108 -4.89 4.35 -18.65
C THR A 108 -6.03 3.31 -18.72
N GLY A 109 -6.59 2.95 -17.57
CA GLY A 109 -7.72 2.02 -17.44
C GLY A 109 -7.34 0.61 -16.96
N ASP A 110 -6.09 0.41 -16.56
CA ASP A 110 -5.59 -0.88 -16.07
C ASP A 110 -5.62 -0.95 -14.53
N THR A 111 -5.94 -2.14 -14.01
CA THR A 111 -6.00 -2.39 -12.55
C THR A 111 -4.65 -2.90 -12.04
N ALA A 112 -3.96 -2.12 -11.20
CA ALA A 112 -2.75 -2.57 -10.53
C ALA A 112 -3.08 -3.45 -9.31
N THR A 113 -2.73 -4.74 -9.35
CA THR A 113 -2.83 -5.63 -8.18
C THR A 113 -1.51 -5.63 -7.42
N ILE A 114 -1.55 -5.12 -6.20
CA ILE A 114 -0.39 -5.04 -5.32
C ILE A 114 -0.53 -6.06 -4.20
N THR A 115 0.44 -6.98 -4.11
CA THR A 115 0.56 -7.94 -3.02
C THR A 115 1.82 -7.65 -2.21
N VAL A 116 1.63 -7.24 -0.96
CA VAL A 116 2.74 -7.06 -0.01
C VAL A 116 2.88 -8.32 0.83
N THR A 117 4.05 -8.95 0.74
CA THR A 117 4.39 -10.15 1.52
C THR A 117 5.43 -9.81 2.57
N VAL A 118 5.11 -10.08 3.84
CA VAL A 118 6.07 -9.92 4.94
C VAL A 118 6.63 -11.28 5.32
N GLU A 119 7.91 -11.50 5.07
CA GLU A 119 8.58 -12.77 5.37
C GLU A 119 8.99 -12.88 6.84
N ALA A 120 9.12 -14.13 7.30
CA ALA A 120 9.67 -14.43 8.61
C ALA A 120 11.19 -14.29 8.58
N THR A 121 11.75 -13.49 9.49
CA THR A 121 13.19 -13.42 9.78
C THR A 121 13.62 -14.53 10.72
#